data_AF-A0A929NHN4-F1
#
_entry.id   AF-A0A929NHN4-F1
#
_cell.length_a   1.000
_cell.length_b   1.000
_cell.length_c   1.000
_cell.angle_alpha   90.00
_cell.angle_beta   90.00
_cell.angle_gamma   90.00
#
_symmetry.space_group_name_H-M   'P 1'
#
loop_
_entity.id
_entity.type
_entity.pdbx_description
1 polymer ?
#
loop_
_entity_poly.entity_id
_entity_poly.type
_entity_poly.pdbx_seq_one_letter_code
_entity_poly.pdbx_strand_id
1 'polypeptide(L)' 'MYAVIKTGGKQYKVSEGDILNVEKLEGEQGDTVVFDDVLMVSDDKEIKVGTPLVDGDKVVGEIMAQT' A
#
# COMPACT_ATOMS: atom_id res chain seq x y z
N MET A 1 4.01 10.51 -7.56
CA MET A 1 3.63 10.19 -6.17
C MET A 1 3.87 8.71 -5.91
N TYR A 2 4.46 8.36 -4.76
CA TYR A 2 4.60 6.98 -4.29
C TYR A 2 4.40 6.91 -2.78
N ALA A 3 4.05 5.73 -2.27
CA ALA A 3 3.94 5.45 -0.86
C ALA A 3 4.82 4.25 -0.48
N VAL A 4 5.15 4.13 0.80
CA VAL A 4 5.70 2.91 1.39
C VAL A 4 4.65 2.34 2.32
N ILE A 5 4.13 1.17 2.00
CA ILE A 5 3.14 0.44 2.81
C ILE A 5 3.78 -0.75 3.48
N LYS A 6 3.18 -1.22 4.58
CA LYS A 6 3.53 -2.47 5.22
C LYS A 6 2.39 -3.47 5.08
N THR A 7 2.68 -4.65 4.56
CA THR A 7 1.76 -5.79 4.52
C THR A 7 2.55 -7.10 4.59
N GLY A 8 1.95 -8.16 5.13
CA GLY A 8 2.62 -9.46 5.25
C GLY A 8 3.94 -9.45 6.04
N GLY A 9 4.15 -8.45 6.90
CA GLY A 9 5.40 -8.25 7.64
C GLY A 9 6.54 -7.61 6.82
N LYS A 10 6.31 -7.26 5.56
CA LYS A 10 7.27 -6.60 4.66
C LYS A 10 6.85 -5.19 4.31
N GLN A 11 7.79 -4.39 3.82
CA GLN A 11 7.54 -3.04 3.32
C GLN A 11 7.64 -3.02 1.80
N TYR A 12 6.69 -2.34 1.17
CA TYR A 12 6.60 -2.21 -0.28
C TYR A 12 6.52 -0.75 -0.67
N LYS A 13 7.35 -0.34 -1.62
CA LYS A 13 7.19 0.94 -2.32
C LYS A 13 6.19 0.75 -3.45
N VAL A 14 5.15 1.58 -3.46
CA VAL A 14 4.03 1.48 -4.41
C VAL A 14 3.71 2.84 -5.01
N SER A 15 3.31 2.83 -6.27
CA SER A 15 2.80 3.98 -7.03
C SER A 15 1.49 3.60 -7.68
N GLU A 16 0.71 4.59 -8.10
CA GLU A 16 -0.54 4.33 -8.83
C GLU A 16 -0.27 3.50 -10.10
N GLY A 17 -1.02 2.42 -10.28
CA GLY A 17 -0.88 1.50 -11.41
C GLY A 17 0.17 0.39 -11.23
N ASP A 18 0.92 0.36 -10.12
CA ASP A 18 1.88 -0.72 -9.85
C ASP A 18 1.15 -2.04 -9.58
N ILE A 19 1.66 -3.13 -10.13
CA ILE A 19 1.24 -4.50 -9.83
C ILE A 19 2.33 -5.15 -8.96
N LEU A 20 1.96 -5.58 -7.76
CA LEU A 20 2.88 -6.20 -6.81
C LEU A 20 2.37 -7.56 -6.34
N ASN A 21 3.32 -8.48 -6.11
CA ASN A 21 3.05 -9.74 -5.42
C ASN A 21 3.33 -9.56 -3.93
N VAL A 22 2.30 -9.82 -3.13
CA VAL A 22 2.33 -9.75 -1.67
C VAL A 22 1.92 -11.09 -1.07
N GLU A 23 2.07 -11.21 0.24
CA GLU A 23 1.49 -12.32 0.99
C GLU A 23 -0.03 -12.40 0.78
N LYS A 24 -0.60 -13.57 1.05
CA LYS A 24 -2.03 -13.82 0.85
C LYS A 24 -2.88 -12.81 1.62
N LEU A 25 -3.83 -12.19 0.90
CA LEU A 25 -4.78 -11.23 1.44
C LEU A 25 -6.15 -11.89 1.61
N GLU A 26 -6.95 -11.39 2.55
CA GLU A 26 -8.36 -11.76 2.66
C GLU A 26 -9.15 -11.17 1.48
N GLY A 27 -10.02 -11.97 0.86
CA GLY A 27 -10.81 -11.58 -0.31
C GLY A 27 -10.57 -12.46 -1.54
N GLU A 28 -11.34 -12.18 -2.59
CA GLU A 28 -11.30 -12.86 -3.89
C GLU A 28 -10.73 -11.94 -4.98
N GLN A 29 -10.52 -12.48 -6.18
CA GLN A 29 -10.13 -11.68 -7.33
C GLN A 29 -11.19 -10.59 -7.62
N GLY A 30 -10.73 -9.36 -7.82
CA GLY A 30 -11.58 -8.18 -8.03
C GLY A 30 -11.99 -7.46 -6.74
N ASP A 31 -11.70 -8.03 -5.57
CA ASP A 31 -11.97 -7.34 -4.31
C ASP A 31 -11.01 -6.17 -4.09
N THR A 32 -11.55 -5.09 -3.54
CA THR A 32 -10.78 -3.93 -3.11
C THR A 32 -10.08 -4.22 -1.79
N VAL A 33 -8.80 -3.89 -1.71
CA VAL A 33 -8.00 -3.98 -0.49
C VAL A 33 -7.52 -2.59 -0.09
N VAL A 34 -7.68 -2.27 1.19
CA VAL A 34 -7.20 -1.02 1.79
C VAL A 34 -6.01 -1.33 2.68
N PHE A 35 -4.89 -0.68 2.39
CA PHE A 35 -3.67 -0.73 3.21
C PHE A 35 -3.63 0.50 4.10
N ASP A 36 -3.98 0.32 5.37
CA ASP A 36 -3.94 1.38 6.40
C ASP A 36 -2.53 1.59 7.00
N ASP A 37 -1.67 0.57 6.93
CA ASP A 37 -0.28 0.65 7.40
C ASP A 37 0.62 1.38 6.39
N VAL A 38 0.41 2.69 6.26
CA VAL A 38 1.23 3.58 5.41
C VAL A 38 2.37 4.17 6.25
N LEU A 39 3.62 3.90 5.85
CA LEU A 39 4.83 4.34 6.54
C LEU A 39 5.36 5.69 6.02
N MET A 40 5.16 5.95 4.73
CA MET A 40 5.67 7.14 4.05
C MET A 40 4.81 7.43 2.83
N VAL A 41 4.59 8.71 2.56
CA VAL A 41 4.01 9.19 1.30
C VAL A 41 4.92 10.27 0.74
N SER A 42 5.20 10.21 -0.56
CA SER A 42 6.04 11.15 -1.28
C SER A 42 5.30 11.63 -2.52
N ASP A 43 5.03 12.92 -2.56
CA ASP A 43 4.51 13.62 -3.72
C ASP A 43 5.56 14.59 -4.30
N ASP A 44 5.21 15.35 -5.33
CA ASP A 44 6.16 16.23 -6.02
C ASP A 44 6.61 17.45 -5.18
N LYS A 45 5.98 17.69 -4.03
CA LYS A 45 6.18 18.86 -3.18
C LYS A 45 6.70 18.51 -1.79
N GLU A 46 6.25 17.39 -1.23
CA GLU A 46 6.49 17.02 0.15
C GLU A 46 6.71 15.51 0.31
N ILE A 47 7.53 15.16 1.30
CA ILE A 47 7.70 13.80 1.80
C ILE A 47 7.16 13.77 3.23
N LYS A 48 6.13 12.96 3.46
CA LYS A 48 5.59 12.66 4.78
C LYS A 48 6.13 11.31 5.24
N VAL A 49 6.73 11.29 6.42
CA VAL A 49 7.23 10.05 7.06
C VAL A 49 6.49 9.87 8.38
N GLY A 50 5.88 8.70 8.54
CA GLY A 50 5.12 8.35 9.72
C GLY A 50 5.99 7.97 10.92
N THR A 51 5.45 8.19 12.13
CA THR A 51 6.06 7.74 13.39
C THR A 51 4.99 7.15 14.31
N PRO A 52 4.60 5.87 14.17
CA PRO A 52 5.12 4.86 13.23
C PRO A 52 4.43 4.85 11.85
N LEU A 53 3.22 5.39 11.74
CA LEU A 53 2.42 5.43 10.51
C LEU A 53 2.11 6.88 10.13
N VAL A 54 1.73 7.12 8.88
CA VAL A 54 1.21 8.41 8.41
C VAL A 54 -0.29 8.45 8.69
N ASP A 55 -0.72 9.38 9.54
CA ASP A 55 -2.12 9.50 9.93
C ASP A 55 -3.02 9.97 8.78
N GLY A 56 -4.10 9.25 8.53
CA GLY A 56 -5.16 9.64 7.59
C GLY A 56 -4.90 9.30 6.12
N ASP A 57 -3.69 8.87 5.77
CA ASP A 57 -3.36 8.38 4.42
C ASP A 57 -3.67 6.89 4.29
N LYS A 58 -4.19 6.49 3.12
CA LYS A 58 -4.51 5.10 2.79
C LYS A 58 -4.07 4.79 1.38
N VAL A 59 -3.62 3.56 1.15
CA VAL A 59 -3.39 3.05 -0.21
C VAL A 59 -4.46 2.03 -0.53
N VAL A 60 -5.09 2.17 -1.69
CA VAL A 60 -6.14 1.27 -2.16
C VAL A 60 -5.63 0.50 -3.37
N GLY A 61 -5.87 -0.80 -3.39
CA GLY A 61 -5.56 -1.68 -4.51
C GLY A 61 -6.69 -2.67 -4.78
N GLU A 62 -6.53 -3.47 -5.85
CA GLU A 62 -7.44 -4.52 -6.25
C GLU A 62 -6.69 -5.86 -6.31
N ILE A 63 -7.32 -6.93 -5.85
CA ILE A 63 -6.75 -8.28 -5.97
C ILE A 63 -6.85 -8.74 -7.41
N MET A 64 -5.72 -8.73 -8.12
CA MET A 64 -5.65 -9.14 -9.53
C MET A 64 -5.71 -10.67 -9.71
N ALA A 65 -5.06 -11.43 -8.81
CA ALA A 65 -5.06 -12.89 -8.79
C ALA A 65 -4.54 -13.40 -7.43
N GLN A 66 -4.98 -14.60 -7.02
CA GLN A 66 -4.39 -15.34 -5.89
C GLN A 66 -4.07 -16.77 -6.34
N THR A 67 -2.83 -17.22 -6.13
CA THR A 67 -2.38 -18.58 -6.50
C THR A 67 -1.56 -19.19 -5.38
#